data_AF-A0A8B3JN93-F1
#
_entry.id   AF-A0A8B3JN93-F1
#
_cell.length_a   1.000
_cell.length_b   1.000
_cell.length_c   1.000
_cell.angle_alpha   90.00
_cell.angle_beta   90.00
_cell.angle_gamma   90.00
#
_symmetry.space_group_name_H-M   'P 1'
#
loop_
_entity.id
_entity.type
_entity.pdbx_description
1 polymer ?
#
loop_
_entity_poly.entity_id
_entity_poly.type
_entity_poly.pdbx_seq_one_letter_code
_entity_poly.pdbx_strand_id
1 'polypeptide(L)'
;MQTLSFQQSSRASSNPMIFPCHQSESAAQDIDHRDICSAVRAWAAAEGRVSVALQIQEAAEELQLDGVDVSGQADVWNVKLFRWLDNKEESSSYRKNVGQLLPAIMSVLPLRYRDRVVKNDSFAYRMARLEKEVSEAKQALMLDAPKKEKLKELGEGIFEMFRVDPDLTAPLLAMVTTMLGAM
;
A
#
# COMPACT_ATOMS: atom_id res chain seq x y z
N MET A 1 -60.44 -6.27 -17.88
CA MET A 1 -59.25 -5.96 -17.08
C MET A 1 -58.30 -7.15 -17.18
N GLN A 2 -57.29 -7.09 -18.06
CA GLN A 2 -56.26 -8.12 -18.18
C GLN A 2 -55.14 -7.81 -17.20
N THR A 3 -54.76 -8.77 -16.35
CA THR A 3 -53.62 -8.66 -15.45
C THR A 3 -52.37 -9.14 -16.16
N LEU A 4 -51.43 -8.22 -16.39
CA LEU A 4 -50.08 -8.55 -16.88
C LEU A 4 -49.29 -9.21 -15.75
N SER A 5 -48.94 -10.48 -15.89
CA SER A 5 -48.01 -11.17 -14.99
C SER A 5 -46.58 -10.77 -15.33
N PHE A 6 -45.89 -10.09 -14.41
CA PHE A 6 -44.48 -9.78 -14.54
C PHE A 6 -43.66 -11.04 -14.24
N GLN A 7 -43.02 -11.61 -15.26
CA GLN A 7 -42.13 -12.76 -15.09
C GLN A 7 -40.70 -12.23 -14.94
N GLN A 8 -40.20 -12.19 -13.71
CA GLN A 8 -38.86 -11.70 -13.41
C GLN A 8 -37.83 -12.77 -13.78
N SER A 9 -37.29 -12.68 -14.99
CA SER A 9 -36.23 -13.56 -15.48
C SER A 9 -34.86 -13.13 -14.92
N SER A 10 -34.66 -13.27 -13.61
CA SER A 10 -33.34 -13.11 -13.00
C SER A 10 -32.53 -14.39 -13.22
N ARG A 11 -31.98 -14.57 -14.43
CA ARG A 11 -30.94 -15.58 -14.74
C ARG A 11 -29.53 -15.09 -14.41
N ALA A 12 -29.38 -14.14 -13.50
CA ALA A 12 -28.07 -13.82 -12.95
C ALA A 12 -27.73 -14.89 -11.92
N SER A 13 -26.69 -15.68 -12.17
CA SER A 13 -26.11 -16.56 -11.15
C SER A 13 -25.89 -15.74 -9.88
N SER A 14 -26.53 -16.09 -8.77
CA SER A 14 -26.27 -15.46 -7.47
C SER A 14 -24.95 -16.00 -6.90
N ASN A 15 -23.86 -15.86 -7.66
CA ASN A 15 -22.56 -15.97 -7.04
C ASN A 15 -22.47 -14.77 -6.08
N PRO A 16 -22.22 -14.99 -4.78
CA PRO A 16 -21.94 -13.87 -3.90
C PRO A 16 -20.79 -13.08 -4.53
N MET A 17 -21.00 -11.78 -4.77
CA MET A 17 -19.91 -10.90 -5.18
C MET A 17 -18.99 -10.75 -3.96
N ILE A 18 -18.05 -11.67 -3.81
CA ILE A 18 -16.96 -11.53 -2.86
C ILE A 18 -16.03 -10.48 -3.46
N PHE A 19 -16.08 -9.26 -2.94
CA PHE A 19 -15.14 -8.24 -3.37
C PHE A 19 -13.70 -8.70 -3.09
N PRO A 20 -12.72 -8.31 -3.91
CA PRO A 20 -11.32 -8.67 -3.70
C PRO A 20 -10.81 -8.37 -2.29
N CYS A 21 -11.34 -7.33 -1.62
CA CYS A 21 -10.99 -6.99 -0.23
C CYS A 21 -11.45 -8.01 0.83
N HIS A 22 -12.37 -8.93 0.50
CA HIS A 22 -12.78 -10.03 1.37
C HIS A 22 -11.92 -11.29 1.19
N GLN A 23 -11.02 -11.32 0.20
CA GLN A 23 -10.06 -12.40 0.08
C GLN A 23 -8.95 -12.17 1.10
N SER A 24 -8.75 -13.11 2.01
CA SER A 24 -7.62 -13.11 2.92
C SER A 24 -6.33 -13.25 2.08
N GLU A 25 -5.66 -12.15 1.78
CA GLU A 25 -4.35 -12.21 1.14
C GLU A 25 -3.32 -12.70 2.17
N SER A 26 -3.18 -14.03 2.23
CA SER A 26 -1.94 -14.68 2.65
C SER A 26 -1.08 -14.88 1.41
N ALA A 27 0.01 -14.12 1.34
CA ALA A 27 1.33 -14.50 0.82
C ALA A 27 2.07 -13.21 0.46
N ALA A 28 3.35 -13.12 0.82
CA ALA A 28 4.26 -12.09 0.34
C ALA A 28 4.02 -11.86 -1.16
N GLN A 29 3.43 -10.72 -1.52
CA GLN A 29 3.26 -10.38 -2.93
C GLN A 29 4.67 -10.26 -3.50
N ASP A 30 5.00 -11.11 -4.48
CA ASP A 30 6.27 -11.05 -5.19
C ASP A 30 6.29 -9.75 -5.98
N ILE A 31 7.03 -8.75 -5.48
CA ILE A 31 7.14 -7.43 -6.09
C ILE A 31 8.00 -7.57 -7.36
N ASP A 32 7.40 -7.37 -8.54
CA ASP A 32 8.14 -7.42 -9.80
C ASP A 32 9.11 -6.24 -9.87
N HIS A 33 10.36 -6.50 -10.24
CA HIS A 33 11.35 -5.47 -10.51
C HIS A 33 10.84 -4.40 -11.48
N ARG A 34 10.05 -4.79 -12.49
CA ARG A 34 9.51 -3.84 -13.49
C ARG A 34 8.51 -2.87 -12.87
N ASP A 35 7.77 -3.31 -11.88
CA ASP A 35 6.77 -2.52 -11.16
C ASP A 35 7.45 -1.43 -10.33
N ILE A 36 8.54 -1.77 -9.63
CA ILE A 36 9.43 -0.81 -8.93
C ILE A 36 9.95 0.24 -9.92
N CYS A 37 10.52 -0.21 -11.04
CA CYS A 37 11.09 0.69 -12.05
C CYS A 37 10.03 1.59 -12.69
N SER A 38 8.83 1.09 -12.94
CA SER A 38 7.69 1.85 -13.46
C SER A 38 7.26 2.94 -12.48
N ALA A 39 7.15 2.61 -11.18
CA ALA A 39 6.76 3.54 -10.14
C ALA A 39 7.77 4.69 -9.99
N VAL A 40 9.07 4.37 -9.86
CA VAL A 40 10.12 5.38 -9.71
C VAL A 40 10.22 6.28 -10.94
N ARG A 41 10.03 5.74 -12.15
CA ARG A 41 9.98 6.57 -13.37
C ARG A 41 8.79 7.51 -13.41
N ALA A 42 7.60 7.03 -13.05
CA ALA A 42 6.40 7.86 -13.01
C ALA A 42 6.57 9.01 -12.00
N TRP A 43 7.15 8.70 -10.84
CA TRP A 43 7.50 9.69 -9.83
C TRP A 43 8.53 10.70 -10.34
N ALA A 44 9.63 10.24 -10.93
CA ALA A 44 10.68 11.08 -11.49
C ALA A 44 10.23 11.96 -12.67
N ALA A 45 9.24 11.50 -13.45
CA ALA A 45 8.64 12.29 -14.51
C ALA A 45 7.85 13.50 -13.97
N ALA A 46 7.29 13.38 -12.76
CA ALA A 46 6.53 14.45 -12.12
C ALA A 46 7.40 15.40 -11.29
N GLU A 47 8.38 14.89 -10.54
CA GLU A 47 9.15 15.67 -9.56
C GLU A 47 10.59 15.94 -9.97
N GLY A 48 11.06 15.30 -11.04
CA GLY A 48 12.43 15.42 -11.55
C GLY A 48 13.37 14.35 -11.01
N ARG A 49 14.22 13.83 -11.90
CA ARG A 49 15.12 12.70 -11.62
C ARG A 49 16.06 12.94 -10.43
N VAL A 50 16.68 14.11 -10.36
CA VAL A 50 17.65 14.44 -9.29
C VAL A 50 16.97 14.49 -7.93
N SER A 51 15.80 15.11 -7.84
CA SER A 51 15.03 15.19 -6.58
C SER A 51 14.64 13.80 -6.09
N VAL A 52 14.08 12.96 -6.98
CA VAL A 52 13.71 11.58 -6.64
C VAL A 52 14.92 10.74 -6.22
N ALA A 53 16.04 10.86 -6.92
CA ALA A 53 17.26 10.15 -6.57
C ALA A 53 17.76 10.54 -5.18
N LEU A 54 17.76 11.84 -4.86
CA LEU A 54 18.18 12.35 -3.56
C LEU A 54 17.27 11.83 -2.43
N GLN A 55 15.95 11.89 -2.60
CA GLN A 55 14.99 11.38 -1.61
C GLN A 55 15.20 9.88 -1.33
N ILE A 56 15.45 9.07 -2.38
CA ILE A 56 15.76 7.64 -2.22
C ILE A 56 17.11 7.43 -1.52
N GLN A 57 18.10 8.28 -1.81
CA GLN A 57 19.41 8.23 -1.17
C GLN A 57 19.30 8.51 0.34
N GLU A 58 18.66 9.61 0.70
CA GLU A 58 18.44 10.01 2.09
C GLU A 58 17.70 8.90 2.87
N ALA A 59 16.65 8.34 2.27
CA ALA A 59 15.92 7.21 2.86
C ALA A 59 16.78 5.95 3.00
N ALA A 60 17.64 5.64 2.04
CA ALA A 60 18.54 4.49 2.11
C ALA A 60 19.61 4.66 3.21
N GLU A 61 20.11 5.88 3.39
CA GLU A 61 21.04 6.23 4.46
C GLU A 61 20.38 6.17 5.83
N GLU A 62 19.16 6.69 5.98
CA GLU A 62 18.37 6.63 7.22
C GLU A 62 18.05 5.18 7.63
N LEU A 63 17.70 4.34 6.66
CA LEU A 63 17.45 2.91 6.88
C LEU A 63 18.72 2.07 7.01
N GLN A 64 19.91 2.67 6.84
CA GLN A 64 21.21 2.00 6.90
C GLN A 64 21.25 0.74 6.01
N LEU A 65 20.80 0.87 4.76
CA LEU A 65 20.71 -0.29 3.86
C LEU A 65 22.08 -0.90 3.54
N ASP A 66 22.23 -2.17 3.85
CA ASP A 66 23.43 -2.93 3.54
C ASP A 66 23.45 -3.48 2.10
N GLY A 67 24.63 -3.43 1.47
CA GLY A 67 24.88 -4.10 0.20
C GLY A 67 24.51 -3.32 -1.07
N VAL A 68 24.05 -2.07 -0.95
CA VAL A 68 24.01 -1.10 -2.04
C VAL A 68 24.82 0.13 -1.63
N ASP A 69 25.87 0.40 -2.39
CA ASP A 69 26.62 1.64 -2.22
C ASP A 69 25.81 2.81 -2.80
N VAL A 70 25.20 3.60 -1.91
CA VAL A 70 24.51 4.86 -2.24
C VAL A 70 25.41 6.08 -2.05
N SER A 71 26.69 5.89 -1.71
CA SER A 71 27.61 6.99 -1.47
C SER A 71 27.92 7.77 -2.75
N GLY A 72 28.15 9.08 -2.59
CA GLY A 72 28.53 9.97 -3.66
C GLY A 72 27.68 11.24 -3.70
N GLN A 73 28.04 12.14 -4.62
CA GLN A 73 27.27 13.34 -4.89
C GLN A 73 25.96 13.00 -5.62
N ALA A 74 24.93 13.83 -5.40
CA ALA A 74 23.58 13.64 -5.94
C ALA A 74 23.56 13.39 -7.46
N ASP A 75 24.42 14.06 -8.24
CA ASP A 75 24.48 13.87 -9.69
C ASP A 75 25.01 12.49 -10.09
N VAL A 76 26.05 12.01 -9.41
CA VAL A 76 26.64 10.68 -9.63
C VAL A 76 25.65 9.59 -9.25
N TRP A 77 25.00 9.77 -8.09
CA TRP A 77 23.96 8.87 -7.62
C TRP A 77 22.77 8.82 -8.57
N ASN A 78 22.25 9.98 -9.00
CA ASN A 78 21.18 10.07 -9.98
C ASN A 78 21.51 9.29 -11.27
N VAL A 79 22.69 9.48 -11.83
CA VAL A 79 23.09 8.72 -13.03
C VAL A 79 23.17 7.21 -12.74
N LYS A 80 23.74 6.82 -11.61
CA LYS A 80 23.88 5.41 -11.19
C LYS A 80 22.52 4.71 -11.00
N LEU A 81 21.62 5.34 -10.25
CA LEU A 81 20.27 4.84 -9.97
C LEU A 81 19.48 4.63 -11.25
N PHE A 82 19.35 5.68 -12.08
CA PHE A 82 18.55 5.57 -13.30
C PHE A 82 19.19 4.65 -14.33
N ARG A 83 20.51 4.47 -14.33
CA ARG A 83 21.15 3.42 -15.14
C ARG A 83 20.70 2.02 -14.70
N TRP A 84 20.52 1.77 -13.41
CA TRP A 84 19.99 0.50 -12.93
C TRP A 84 18.53 0.30 -13.32
N LEU A 85 17.72 1.36 -13.18
CA LEU A 85 16.29 1.33 -13.52
C LEU A 85 16.08 1.13 -15.03
N ASP A 86 16.82 1.86 -15.88
CA ASP A 86 16.70 1.90 -17.35
C ASP A 86 17.46 0.80 -18.08
N ASN A 87 17.91 -0.21 -17.35
CA ASN A 87 18.70 -1.27 -17.92
C ASN A 87 17.90 -2.17 -18.87
N LYS A 88 18.16 -2.04 -20.16
CA LYS A 88 17.55 -2.86 -21.22
C LYS A 88 18.09 -4.29 -21.26
N GLU A 89 19.27 -4.53 -20.71
CA GLU A 89 19.96 -5.82 -20.78
C GLU A 89 19.55 -6.78 -19.64
N GLU A 90 18.60 -6.38 -18.79
CA GLU A 90 18.07 -7.20 -17.70
C GLU A 90 19.14 -7.79 -16.73
N SER A 91 20.27 -7.09 -16.58
CA SER A 91 21.39 -7.50 -15.71
C SER A 91 20.91 -7.86 -14.31
N SER A 92 21.26 -9.07 -13.87
CA SER A 92 20.92 -9.60 -12.54
C SER A 92 21.48 -8.74 -11.42
N SER A 93 22.66 -8.16 -11.60
CA SER A 93 23.26 -7.25 -10.61
C SER A 93 22.43 -5.98 -10.42
N TYR A 94 21.91 -5.39 -11.50
CA TYR A 94 21.12 -4.17 -11.40
C TYR A 94 19.73 -4.45 -10.82
N ARG A 95 19.13 -5.59 -11.19
CA ARG A 95 17.91 -6.08 -10.54
C ARG A 95 18.09 -6.27 -9.04
N LYS A 96 19.22 -6.88 -8.63
CA LYS A 96 19.56 -7.05 -7.21
C LYS A 96 19.70 -5.71 -6.50
N ASN A 97 20.41 -4.75 -7.08
CA ASN A 97 20.58 -3.42 -6.48
C ASN A 97 19.23 -2.70 -6.31
N VAL A 98 18.36 -2.73 -7.33
CA VAL A 98 17.01 -2.14 -7.24
C VAL A 98 16.15 -2.87 -6.19
N GLY A 99 16.24 -4.20 -6.11
CA GLY A 99 15.57 -4.98 -5.09
C GLY A 99 16.04 -4.65 -3.67
N GLN A 100 17.34 -4.44 -3.47
CA GLN A 100 17.91 -4.01 -2.19
C GLN A 100 17.48 -2.59 -1.81
N LEU A 101 17.27 -1.69 -2.79
CA LEU A 101 16.74 -0.35 -2.55
C LEU A 101 15.24 -0.31 -2.27
N LEU A 102 14.50 -1.40 -2.51
CA LEU A 102 13.05 -1.44 -2.38
C LEU A 102 12.54 -0.88 -1.03
N PRO A 103 13.13 -1.19 0.14
CA PRO A 103 12.66 -0.63 1.41
C PRO A 103 12.74 0.90 1.45
N ALA A 104 13.85 1.48 0.97
CA ALA A 104 14.03 2.93 0.88
C ALA A 104 13.10 3.55 -0.16
N ILE A 105 12.93 2.91 -1.32
CA ILE A 105 11.97 3.37 -2.32
C ILE A 105 10.57 3.41 -1.70
N MET A 106 10.12 2.35 -1.04
CA MET A 106 8.78 2.28 -0.48
C MET A 106 8.53 3.27 0.67
N SER A 107 9.56 3.66 1.42
CA SER A 107 9.40 4.64 2.51
C SER A 107 9.12 6.05 1.99
N VAL A 108 9.71 6.44 0.86
CA VAL A 108 9.53 7.79 0.27
C VAL A 108 8.65 7.83 -0.98
N LEU A 109 8.27 6.69 -1.54
CA LEU A 109 7.43 6.64 -2.74
C LEU A 109 6.05 7.25 -2.45
N PRO A 110 5.63 8.30 -3.17
CA PRO A 110 4.31 8.90 -2.97
C PRO A 110 3.18 7.88 -3.14
N LEU A 111 2.16 7.97 -2.29
CA LEU A 111 1.03 7.02 -2.25
C LEU A 111 0.35 6.82 -3.62
N ARG A 112 0.31 7.86 -4.46
CA ARG A 112 -0.24 7.83 -5.82
C ARG A 112 0.49 6.90 -6.81
N TYR A 113 1.68 6.41 -6.45
CA TYR A 113 2.47 5.50 -7.27
C TYR A 113 2.69 4.13 -6.61
N ARG A 114 2.25 3.94 -5.35
CA ARG A 114 2.46 2.68 -4.61
C ARG A 114 1.66 1.51 -5.18
N ASP A 115 0.49 1.77 -5.75
CA ASP A 115 -0.35 0.78 -6.43
C ASP A 115 0.34 0.11 -7.62
N ARG A 116 1.36 0.75 -8.18
CA ARG A 116 2.22 0.18 -9.21
C ARG A 116 3.15 -0.90 -8.66
N VAL A 117 3.53 -0.84 -7.38
CA VAL A 117 4.52 -1.73 -6.75
C VAL A 117 3.84 -2.79 -5.89
N VAL A 118 2.89 -2.37 -5.05
CA VAL A 118 2.10 -3.25 -4.20
C VAL A 118 0.72 -3.35 -4.81
N LYS A 119 0.39 -4.55 -5.30
CA LYS A 119 -0.93 -4.81 -5.84
C LYS A 119 -1.93 -4.59 -4.73
N ASN A 120 -3.01 -3.89 -5.06
CA ASN A 120 -4.04 -3.54 -4.10
C ASN A 120 -3.55 -2.58 -2.99
N ASP A 121 -2.61 -1.67 -3.25
CA ASP A 121 -2.33 -0.53 -2.33
C ASP A 121 -2.82 0.82 -2.89
N SER A 122 -3.92 0.79 -3.65
CA SER A 122 -4.58 2.02 -4.08
C SER A 122 -5.40 2.62 -2.93
N PHE A 123 -5.61 3.94 -2.95
CA PHE A 123 -6.48 4.59 -1.97
C PHE A 123 -7.89 3.97 -1.94
N ALA A 124 -8.45 3.66 -3.11
CA ALA A 124 -9.75 3.01 -3.22
C ALA A 124 -9.77 1.63 -2.54
N TYR A 125 -8.69 0.85 -2.67
CA TYR A 125 -8.59 -0.44 -2.01
C TYR A 125 -8.43 -0.31 -0.49
N ARG A 126 -7.58 0.62 -0.02
CA ARG A 126 -7.46 0.91 1.43
C ARG A 126 -8.79 1.36 2.03
N MET A 127 -9.54 2.19 1.31
CA MET A 127 -10.89 2.60 1.72
C MET A 127 -11.86 1.42 1.74
N ALA A 128 -11.81 0.53 0.75
CA ALA A 128 -12.65 -0.67 0.73
C ALA A 128 -12.34 -1.63 1.88
N ARG A 129 -11.06 -1.78 2.26
CA ARG A 129 -10.66 -2.54 3.45
C ARG A 129 -11.15 -1.90 4.74
N LEU A 130 -10.98 -0.58 4.88
CA LEU A 130 -11.52 0.15 6.02
C LEU A 130 -13.04 -0.10 6.16
N GLU A 131 -13.80 0.08 5.07
CA GLU A 131 -15.25 -0.08 5.13
C GLU A 131 -15.65 -1.52 5.48
N LYS A 132 -14.90 -2.51 4.99
CA LYS A 132 -15.08 -3.92 5.36
C LYS A 132 -14.92 -4.11 6.88
N GLU A 133 -13.75 -3.79 7.44
CA GLU A 133 -13.46 -4.06 8.85
C GLU A 133 -14.38 -3.25 9.79
N VAL A 134 -14.67 -1.98 9.44
CA VAL A 134 -15.61 -1.15 10.20
C VAL A 134 -17.04 -1.70 10.10
N SER A 135 -17.44 -2.30 8.97
CA SER A 135 -18.73 -2.97 8.84
C SER A 135 -18.82 -4.26 9.67
N GLU A 136 -17.74 -5.06 9.71
CA GLU A 136 -17.65 -6.25 10.57
C GLU A 136 -17.73 -5.86 12.06
N ALA A 137 -17.08 -4.76 12.46
CA ALA A 137 -17.20 -4.18 13.80
C ALA A 137 -18.64 -3.71 14.12
N LYS A 138 -19.31 -3.02 13.18
CA LYS A 138 -20.72 -2.62 13.33
C LYS A 138 -21.61 -3.86 13.53
N GLN A 139 -21.42 -4.91 12.74
CA GLN A 139 -22.18 -6.15 12.83
C GLN A 139 -21.98 -6.84 14.19
N ALA A 140 -20.74 -6.95 14.67
CA ALA A 140 -20.44 -7.54 15.97
C ALA A 140 -21.14 -6.81 17.13
N LEU A 141 -21.26 -5.47 17.03
CA LEU A 141 -22.02 -4.67 18.00
C LEU A 141 -23.54 -4.89 17.87
N MET A 142 -24.08 -4.84 16.65
CA MET A 142 -25.52 -4.99 16.40
C MET A 142 -26.06 -6.36 16.82
N LEU A 143 -25.26 -7.40 16.67
CA LEU A 143 -25.61 -8.78 17.02
C LEU A 143 -25.28 -9.15 18.47
N ASP A 144 -24.83 -8.17 19.28
CA ASP A 144 -24.33 -8.37 20.64
C ASP A 144 -23.36 -9.55 20.77
N ALA A 145 -22.39 -9.62 19.85
CA ALA A 145 -21.40 -10.68 19.83
C ALA A 145 -20.62 -10.77 21.17
N PRO A 146 -19.99 -11.92 21.49
CA PRO A 146 -19.17 -12.05 22.69
C PRO A 146 -18.11 -10.95 22.81
N LYS A 147 -17.79 -10.53 24.04
CA LYS A 147 -16.84 -9.43 24.31
C LYS A 147 -15.50 -9.57 23.56
N LYS A 148 -14.98 -10.79 23.46
CA LYS A 148 -13.71 -11.07 22.75
C LYS A 148 -13.80 -10.75 21.26
N GLU A 149 -14.93 -11.07 20.64
CA GLU A 149 -15.18 -10.81 19.22
C GLU A 149 -15.35 -9.32 18.97
N LYS A 150 -16.17 -8.64 19.78
CA LYS A 150 -16.31 -7.17 19.73
C LYS A 150 -14.94 -6.46 19.82
N LEU A 151 -14.05 -6.91 20.71
CA LEU A 151 -12.71 -6.35 20.85
C LEU A 151 -11.83 -6.59 19.62
N LYS A 152 -11.91 -7.77 19.01
CA LYS A 152 -11.17 -8.11 17.78
C LYS A 152 -11.62 -7.20 16.64
N GLU A 153 -12.91 -7.20 16.32
CA GLU A 153 -13.45 -6.48 15.15
C GLU A 153 -13.27 -4.95 15.30
N LEU A 154 -13.49 -4.40 16.51
CA LEU A 154 -13.21 -2.98 16.78
C LEU A 154 -11.71 -2.65 16.63
N GLY A 155 -10.83 -3.55 17.07
CA GLY A 155 -9.39 -3.38 16.92
C GLY A 155 -8.95 -3.39 15.45
N GLU A 156 -9.48 -4.31 14.64
CA GLU A 156 -9.22 -4.40 13.20
C GLU A 156 -9.73 -3.16 12.46
N GLY A 157 -10.93 -2.67 12.80
CA GLY A 157 -11.47 -1.41 12.25
C GLY A 157 -10.63 -0.18 12.60
N ILE A 158 -10.17 -0.05 13.86
CA ILE A 158 -9.25 1.02 14.27
C ILE A 158 -7.93 0.93 13.50
N PHE A 159 -7.40 -0.28 13.35
CA PHE A 159 -6.13 -0.51 12.67
C PHE A 159 -6.18 -0.12 11.19
N GLU A 160 -7.23 -0.49 10.45
CA GLU A 160 -7.39 -0.07 9.06
C GLU A 160 -7.63 1.44 8.92
N MET A 161 -8.20 2.11 9.94
CA MET A 161 -8.38 3.57 9.93
C MET A 161 -7.04 4.31 9.84
N PHE A 162 -6.02 3.85 10.58
CA PHE A 162 -4.67 4.41 10.49
C PHE A 162 -4.02 4.15 9.12
N ARG A 163 -4.41 3.06 8.43
CA ARG A 163 -3.79 2.67 7.17
C ARG A 163 -4.31 3.42 5.96
N VAL A 164 -5.50 4.03 6.03
CA VAL A 164 -6.09 4.76 4.89
C VAL A 164 -5.12 5.81 4.34
N ASP A 165 -4.51 6.58 5.25
CA ASP A 165 -3.46 7.55 4.95
C ASP A 165 -2.22 7.28 5.82
N PRO A 166 -1.26 6.50 5.30
CA PRO A 166 -0.05 6.13 6.04
C PRO A 166 0.74 7.33 6.57
N ASP A 167 0.73 8.46 5.87
CA ASP A 167 1.48 9.66 6.24
C ASP A 167 0.93 10.28 7.54
N LEU A 168 -0.35 10.05 7.83
CA LEU A 168 -1.01 10.50 9.05
C LEU A 168 -0.89 9.50 10.21
N THR A 169 -0.36 8.30 10.00
CA THR A 169 -0.31 7.23 11.01
C THR A 169 0.43 7.68 12.27
N ALA A 170 1.66 8.18 12.13
CA ALA A 170 2.48 8.58 13.27
C ALA A 170 1.87 9.78 14.04
N PRO A 171 1.42 10.87 13.38
CA PRO A 171 0.68 11.94 14.05
C PRO A 171 -0.58 11.45 14.78
N LEU A 172 -1.38 10.59 14.15
CA LEU A 172 -2.59 10.05 14.77
C LEU A 172 -2.28 9.18 15.98
N LEU A 173 -1.27 8.31 15.90
CA LEU A 173 -0.83 7.47 17.02
C LEU A 173 -0.29 8.32 18.17
N ALA A 174 0.48 9.37 17.88
CA ALA A 174 0.95 10.31 18.90
C ALA A 174 -0.23 10.95 19.62
N MET A 175 -1.22 11.47 18.89
CA MET A 175 -2.42 12.06 19.49
C MET A 175 -3.19 11.06 20.35
N VAL A 176 -3.44 9.84 19.86
CA VAL A 176 -4.13 8.79 20.62
C VAL A 176 -3.36 8.41 21.88
N THR A 177 -2.04 8.27 21.78
CA THR A 177 -1.17 7.96 22.91
C THR A 177 -1.19 9.08 23.95
N THR A 178 -1.18 10.35 23.52
CA THR A 178 -1.30 11.49 24.44
C THR A 178 -2.68 11.52 25.11
N MET A 179 -3.76 11.27 24.38
CA MET A 179 -5.11 11.25 24.96
C MET A 179 -5.35 10.10 25.94
N LEU A 180 -4.77 8.93 25.67
CA LEU A 180 -4.92 7.73 26.52
C LEU A 180 -3.87 7.63 27.63
N GLY A 181 -2.70 8.25 27.44
CA GLY A 181 -1.57 8.27 28.38
C GLY A 181 -1.55 9.47 29.33
N ALA A 182 -2.49 10.40 29.20
CA ALA A 182 -2.75 11.45 30.19
C ALA A 182 -3.59 10.93 31.39
N MET A 183 -3.23 9.75 31.91
CA MET A 183 -3.64 9.25 33.22
C MET A 183 -2.44 9.16 34.16
#